data_AF-A0A382RTQ8-F1
#
_entry.id   AF-A0A382RTQ8-F1
#
_cell.length_a   1.000
_cell.length_b   1.000
_cell.length_c   1.000
_cell.angle_alpha   90.00
_cell.angle_beta   90.00
_cell.angle_gamma   90.00
#
_symmetry.space_group_name_H-M   'P 1'
#
loop_
_entity.id
_entity.type
_entity.pdbx_description
1 polymer ?
#
loop_
_entity_poly.entity_id
_entity_poly.type
_entity_poly.pdbx_seq_one_letter_code
_entity_poly.pdbx_strand_id
1 'polypeptide(L)'
;MPTKGLKHKVGLEHHGIKNAKEIFWNLTTPALYEHISRNGEGHISHLGPVVVATGQHTGRAPNDKFIVKEPTSQDDIWWGKVNKPFGVEQFDALHGRILAYLQNKSLYVQDCCAGADQEKQLHIRVITETAWHNLFARNMFIQIKDLDNLANHVPEFTIIHVPSFQAVPSIDGTNSEVFVVVDYSKQLVLIGGTYYAGEIKKSVFSVLNYLLPKKHSVLSMHCSANIGSDGDSA
;
A
#
# COMPACT_ATOMS: atom_id res chain seq x y z
N MET A 1 2.30 12.05 30.13
CA MET A 1 2.13 10.61 30.43
C MET A 1 2.54 9.83 29.20
N PRO A 2 3.38 8.79 29.28
CA PRO A 2 3.65 7.97 28.10
C PRO A 2 2.36 7.23 27.76
N THR A 3 1.71 7.59 26.65
CA THR A 3 0.62 6.82 26.08
C THR A 3 1.14 5.41 25.85
N LYS A 4 0.65 4.44 26.64
CA LYS A 4 0.80 3.03 26.31
C LYS A 4 0.25 2.87 24.90
N GLY A 5 1.14 2.72 23.92
CA GLY A 5 0.77 2.57 22.51
C GLY A 5 -0.16 1.36 22.37
N LEU A 6 -1.08 1.43 21.42
CA LEU A 6 -1.95 0.30 21.08
C LEU A 6 -1.07 -0.91 20.76
N LYS A 7 -1.29 -2.03 21.46
CA LYS A 7 -0.57 -3.27 21.14
C LYS A 7 -1.28 -3.95 19.98
N HIS A 8 -0.64 -3.95 18.81
CA HIS A 8 -1.15 -4.60 17.62
C HIS A 8 -0.93 -6.12 17.67
N LYS A 9 -1.95 -6.89 17.28
CA LYS A 9 -1.93 -8.36 17.24
C LYS A 9 -0.87 -8.90 16.27
N VAL A 10 -0.72 -8.25 15.11
CA VAL A 10 0.29 -8.58 14.09
C VAL A 10 1.30 -7.44 14.03
N GLY A 11 2.53 -7.67 14.50
CA GLY A 11 3.63 -6.70 14.40
C GLY A 11 4.33 -6.71 13.03
N LEU A 12 5.30 -5.83 12.84
CA LEU A 12 6.02 -5.70 11.56
C LEU A 12 7.01 -6.84 11.30
N GLU A 13 7.40 -7.57 12.35
CA GLU A 13 8.23 -8.76 12.26
C GLU A 13 7.58 -9.88 11.42
N HIS A 14 6.24 -9.92 11.38
CA HIS A 14 5.49 -10.81 10.50
C HIS A 14 5.77 -10.52 9.01
N HIS A 15 6.12 -9.28 8.68
CA HIS A 15 6.49 -8.85 7.33
C HIS A 15 8.01 -8.86 7.12
N GLY A 16 8.79 -9.45 8.03
CA GLY A 16 10.25 -9.51 7.95
C GLY A 16 10.98 -8.22 8.33
N ILE A 17 10.27 -7.15 8.67
CA ILE A 17 10.86 -5.87 9.08
C ILE A 17 11.36 -5.99 10.52
N LYS A 18 12.65 -5.71 10.71
CA LYS A 18 13.34 -5.77 12.00
C LYS A 18 14.12 -4.48 12.23
N ASN A 19 14.39 -4.14 13.48
CA ASN A 19 15.20 -2.98 13.88
C ASN A 19 14.79 -1.65 13.21
N ALA A 20 13.49 -1.41 13.05
CA ALA A 20 13.01 -0.08 12.69
C ALA A 20 13.38 0.90 13.81
N LYS A 21 13.81 2.12 13.46
CA LYS A 21 14.19 3.15 14.44
C LYS A 21 13.00 3.59 15.26
N GLU A 22 11.88 3.83 14.57
CA GLU A 22 10.62 4.24 15.18
C GLU A 22 9.47 3.77 14.30
N ILE A 23 8.36 3.39 14.92
CA ILE A 23 7.18 2.90 14.19
C ILE A 23 5.97 3.71 14.65
N PHE A 24 5.41 4.47 13.73
CA PHE A 24 4.22 5.30 13.93
C PHE A 24 2.99 4.56 13.44
N TRP A 25 2.26 3.97 14.39
CA TRP A 25 1.06 3.21 14.10
C TRP A 25 -0.17 4.11 14.03
N ASN A 26 -0.90 4.03 12.91
CA ASN A 26 -2.25 4.54 12.73
C ASN A 26 -2.43 6.00 13.19
N LEU A 27 -1.44 6.85 12.88
CA LEU A 27 -1.48 8.25 13.27
C LEU A 27 -2.77 8.93 12.79
N THR A 28 -3.26 9.85 13.61
CA THR A 28 -4.41 10.67 13.27
C THR A 28 -4.04 11.70 12.21
N THR A 29 -5.04 12.20 11.48
CA THR A 29 -4.82 13.23 10.47
C THR A 29 -4.04 14.44 11.00
N PRO A 30 -4.33 15.02 12.19
CA PRO A 30 -3.52 16.10 12.74
C PRO A 30 -2.05 15.72 13.01
N ALA A 31 -1.80 14.54 13.59
CA ALA A 31 -0.43 14.08 13.85
C ALA A 31 0.34 13.88 12.53
N LEU A 32 -0.33 13.36 11.49
CA LEU A 32 0.27 13.24 10.16
C LEU A 32 0.60 14.61 9.56
N TYR A 33 -0.27 15.61 9.70
CA TYR A 33 0.03 16.99 9.28
C TYR A 33 1.29 17.55 9.96
N GLU A 34 1.41 17.36 11.27
CA GLU A 34 2.59 17.79 12.03
C GLU A 34 3.86 17.09 11.53
N HIS A 35 3.80 15.78 11.29
CA HIS A 35 4.95 15.02 10.80
C HIS A 35 5.33 15.44 9.38
N ILE A 36 4.35 15.63 8.49
CA ILE A 36 4.60 16.12 7.12
C ILE A 36 5.34 17.46 7.15
N SER A 37 4.86 18.40 7.98
CA SER A 37 5.51 19.71 8.12
C SER A 37 6.89 19.61 8.76
N ARG A 38 7.06 18.80 9.80
CA ARG A 38 8.33 18.63 10.52
C ARG A 38 9.40 17.97 9.66
N ASN A 39 9.01 17.02 8.83
CA ASN A 39 9.93 16.26 7.97
C ASN A 39 10.22 16.98 6.64
N GLY A 40 9.57 18.11 6.36
CA GLY A 40 9.71 18.81 5.08
C GLY A 40 9.15 18.02 3.90
N GLU A 41 8.15 17.16 4.13
CA GLU A 41 7.53 16.31 3.11
C GLU A 41 6.50 17.07 2.24
N GLY A 42 6.03 18.23 2.73
CA GLY A 42 5.04 19.06 2.06
C GLY A 42 4.76 20.35 2.81
N HIS A 43 3.85 21.15 2.28
CA HIS A 43 3.48 22.46 2.84
C HIS A 43 1.97 22.57 3.02
N ILE A 44 1.54 23.24 4.08
CA ILE A 44 0.13 23.57 4.28
C ILE A 44 -0.18 24.82 3.47
N SER A 45 -1.13 24.71 2.54
CA SER A 45 -1.57 25.82 1.71
C SER A 45 -2.74 26.59 2.34
N HIS A 46 -3.13 27.71 1.71
CA HIS A 46 -4.34 28.43 2.11
C HIS A 46 -5.55 27.49 2.11
N LEU A 47 -6.44 27.64 3.10
CA LEU A 47 -7.57 26.74 3.42
C LEU A 47 -7.19 25.41 4.09
N GLY A 48 -5.91 25.17 4.36
CA GLY A 48 -5.44 24.04 5.13
C GLY A 48 -5.03 22.75 4.40
N PRO A 49 -5.23 22.52 3.09
CA PRO A 49 -4.76 21.27 2.49
C PRO A 49 -3.23 21.22 2.43
N VAL A 50 -2.69 20.03 2.69
CA VAL A 50 -1.29 19.70 2.46
C VAL A 50 -1.02 19.57 0.97
N VAL A 51 0.02 20.26 0.50
CA VAL A 51 0.55 20.20 -0.86
C VAL A 51 1.90 19.50 -0.83
N VAL A 52 2.05 18.50 -1.70
CA VAL A 52 3.27 17.68 -1.84
C VAL A 52 3.72 17.68 -3.30
N ALA A 53 5.00 17.37 -3.52
CA ALA A 53 5.54 17.12 -4.85
C ALA A 53 5.94 15.64 -4.98
N THR A 54 5.58 15.00 -6.09
CA THR A 54 5.94 13.59 -6.37
C THR A 54 7.20 13.47 -7.25
N GLY A 55 7.89 14.59 -7.48
CA GLY A 55 9.09 14.65 -8.29
C GLY A 55 8.83 14.30 -9.77
N GLN A 56 9.74 13.52 -10.35
CA GLN A 56 9.71 13.14 -11.77
C GLN A 56 8.48 12.31 -12.16
N HIS A 57 7.96 11.49 -11.24
CA HIS A 57 6.81 10.64 -11.49
C HIS A 57 5.53 11.33 -11.03
N THR A 58 4.85 11.99 -11.96
CA THR A 58 3.56 12.68 -11.74
C THR A 58 2.34 11.84 -12.10
N GLY A 59 2.57 10.58 -12.48
CA GLY A 59 1.54 9.64 -12.90
C GLY A 59 2.01 8.20 -12.72
N ARG A 60 1.19 7.26 -13.22
CA ARG A 60 1.51 5.83 -13.10
C ARG A 60 2.70 5.44 -13.96
N ALA A 61 3.41 4.40 -13.51
CA ALA A 61 4.48 3.73 -14.24
C ALA A 61 3.99 2.34 -14.71
N PRO A 62 3.10 2.26 -15.73
CA PRO A 62 2.48 0.99 -16.13
C PRO A 62 3.50 -0.04 -16.64
N ASN A 63 4.66 0.41 -17.12
CA ASN A 63 5.71 -0.47 -17.59
C ASN A 63 6.52 -1.11 -16.46
N ASP A 64 6.40 -0.59 -15.25
CA ASP A 64 7.14 -1.00 -14.07
C ASP A 64 6.24 -1.75 -13.07
N LYS A 65 5.02 -2.10 -13.51
CA LYS A 65 4.11 -2.99 -12.79
C LYS A 65 4.33 -4.44 -13.19
N PHE A 66 4.50 -5.30 -12.19
CA PHE A 66 4.71 -6.73 -12.35
C PHE A 66 3.85 -7.55 -11.39
N ILE A 67 3.64 -8.82 -11.74
CA ILE A 67 2.98 -9.81 -10.89
C ILE A 67 3.91 -11.02 -10.80
N VAL A 68 4.19 -11.48 -9.58
CA VAL A 68 5.02 -12.65 -9.35
C VAL A 68 4.34 -13.87 -9.97
N LYS A 69 5.08 -14.58 -10.83
CA LYS A 69 4.62 -15.81 -11.46
C LYS A 69 4.85 -16.98 -10.51
N GLU A 70 3.98 -17.10 -9.52
CA GLU A 70 4.00 -18.16 -8.52
C GLU A 70 2.84 -19.17 -8.71
N PRO A 71 2.97 -20.42 -8.24
CA PRO A 71 2.04 -21.50 -8.61
C PRO A 71 0.57 -21.31 -8.22
N THR A 72 0.25 -20.56 -7.16
CA THR A 72 -1.11 -20.44 -6.60
C THR A 72 -2.01 -19.45 -7.31
N SER A 73 -1.45 -18.55 -8.12
CA SER A 73 -2.20 -17.57 -8.92
C SER A 73 -1.89 -17.63 -10.41
N GLN A 74 -0.78 -18.24 -10.84
CA GLN A 74 -0.30 -18.09 -12.23
C GLN A 74 -1.30 -18.48 -13.32
N ASP A 75 -2.19 -19.43 -13.04
CA ASP A 75 -3.18 -19.91 -14.02
C ASP A 75 -4.40 -18.98 -14.12
N ASP A 76 -4.61 -18.12 -13.12
CA ASP A 76 -5.68 -17.13 -13.10
C ASP A 76 -5.26 -15.76 -13.66
N ILE A 77 -3.96 -15.53 -13.80
CA ILE A 77 -3.45 -14.25 -14.29
C ILE A 77 -3.50 -14.20 -15.81
N TRP A 78 -4.16 -13.18 -16.34
CA TRP A 78 -4.12 -12.87 -17.77
C TRP A 78 -2.79 -12.20 -18.15
N TRP A 79 -1.77 -13.01 -18.40
CA TRP A 79 -0.41 -12.56 -18.72
C TRP A 79 -0.34 -11.76 -20.03
N GLY A 80 0.46 -10.70 -20.03
CA GLY A 80 0.68 -9.90 -21.24
C GLY A 80 1.36 -8.56 -20.96
N LYS A 81 1.12 -7.58 -21.84
CA LYS A 81 1.73 -6.24 -21.73
C LYS A 81 1.36 -5.50 -20.43
N VAL A 82 0.16 -5.77 -19.89
CA VAL A 82 -0.35 -5.16 -18.66
C VAL A 82 0.09 -5.93 -17.41
N ASN A 83 -0.05 -7.27 -17.43
CA ASN A 83 0.35 -8.15 -16.34
C ASN A 83 1.66 -8.83 -16.71
N LYS A 84 2.77 -8.16 -16.39
CA LYS A 84 4.12 -8.65 -16.70
C LYS A 84 4.57 -9.65 -15.63
N PRO A 85 5.10 -10.82 -16.01
CA PRO A 85 5.59 -11.78 -15.03
C PRO A 85 6.85 -11.26 -14.33
N PHE A 86 6.96 -11.55 -13.04
CA PHE A 86 8.17 -11.40 -12.23
C PHE A 86 8.53 -12.76 -11.64
N GLY A 87 9.80 -13.14 -11.60
CA GLY A 87 10.17 -14.43 -11.02
C GLY A 87 10.17 -14.40 -9.49
N VAL A 88 9.88 -15.55 -8.87
CA VAL A 88 9.79 -15.71 -7.41
C VAL A 88 11.13 -15.37 -6.75
N GLU A 89 12.24 -15.87 -7.29
CA GLU A 89 13.58 -15.60 -6.75
C GLU A 89 13.96 -14.13 -6.85
N GLN A 90 13.62 -13.46 -7.97
CA GLN A 90 13.86 -12.02 -8.12
C GLN A 90 13.01 -11.21 -7.14
N PHE A 91 11.75 -11.60 -6.92
CA PHE A 91 10.90 -10.96 -5.92
C PHE A 91 11.50 -11.08 -4.52
N ASP A 92 11.95 -12.29 -4.15
CA ASP A 92 12.51 -12.54 -2.83
C ASP A 92 13.83 -11.81 -2.61
N ALA A 93 14.67 -11.71 -3.63
CA ALA A 93 15.89 -10.90 -3.59
C ALA A 93 15.58 -9.41 -3.42
N LEU A 94 14.65 -8.86 -4.20
CA LEU A 94 14.21 -7.46 -4.10
C LEU A 94 13.59 -7.18 -2.73
N HIS A 95 12.71 -8.06 -2.25
CA HIS A 95 12.10 -7.96 -0.93
C HIS A 95 13.18 -7.95 0.17
N GLY A 96 14.16 -8.86 0.10
CA GLY A 96 15.30 -8.88 1.03
C GLY A 96 16.09 -7.58 1.06
N ARG A 97 16.35 -6.98 -0.12
CA ARG A 97 17.00 -5.66 -0.22
C ARG A 97 16.17 -4.55 0.42
N ILE A 98 14.86 -4.56 0.22
CA ILE A 98 13.94 -3.60 0.86
C ILE A 98 13.98 -3.77 2.39
N LEU A 99 13.90 -5.01 2.90
CA LEU A 99 13.96 -5.26 4.35
C LEU A 99 15.29 -4.82 4.98
N ALA A 100 16.40 -4.99 4.25
CA ALA A 100 17.71 -4.48 4.65
C ALA A 100 17.75 -2.94 4.61
N TYR A 101 17.19 -2.33 3.58
CA TYR A 101 17.08 -0.87 3.46
C TYR A 101 16.21 -0.23 4.56
N LEU A 102 15.19 -0.94 5.04
CA LEU A 102 14.31 -0.50 6.11
C LEU A 102 14.94 -0.54 7.51
N GLN A 103 16.11 -1.15 7.67
CA GLN A 103 16.83 -1.16 8.95
C GLN A 103 17.12 0.27 9.43
N ASN A 104 16.88 0.54 10.71
CA ASN A 104 17.13 1.82 11.38
C ASN A 104 16.39 3.03 10.76
N LYS A 105 15.31 2.79 10.01
CA LYS A 105 14.42 3.84 9.50
C LYS A 105 13.18 4.00 10.36
N SER A 106 12.63 5.21 10.35
CA SER A 106 11.30 5.47 10.91
C SER A 106 10.24 5.08 9.89
N LEU A 107 9.19 4.39 10.35
CA LEU A 107 8.14 3.86 9.49
C LEU A 107 6.77 4.31 9.96
N TYR A 108 5.88 4.54 9.01
CA TYR A 108 4.47 4.83 9.25
C TYR A 108 3.63 3.64 8.80
N VAL A 109 2.75 3.18 9.68
CA VAL A 109 1.87 2.05 9.42
C VAL A 109 0.43 2.53 9.47
N GLN A 110 -0.35 2.22 8.44
CA GLN A 110 -1.78 2.50 8.39
C GLN A 110 -2.54 1.20 8.11
N ASP A 111 -3.29 0.74 9.11
CA ASP A 111 -4.23 -0.36 9.02
C ASP A 111 -5.60 0.18 8.58
N CYS A 112 -6.13 -0.37 7.50
CA CYS A 112 -7.37 0.08 6.85
C CYS A 112 -8.11 -1.11 6.22
N CYS A 113 -9.32 -0.85 5.72
CA CYS A 113 -10.08 -1.79 4.90
C CYS A 113 -10.27 -1.25 3.47
N ALA A 114 -10.40 -2.17 2.51
CA ALA A 114 -10.79 -1.86 1.14
C ALA A 114 -12.06 -2.63 0.77
N GLY A 115 -13.11 -1.91 0.33
CA GLY A 115 -14.46 -2.43 0.16
C GLY A 115 -15.34 -2.15 1.38
N ALA A 116 -16.54 -1.61 1.16
CA ALA A 116 -17.41 -1.12 2.22
C ALA A 116 -18.37 -2.19 2.79
N ASP A 117 -18.58 -3.28 2.07
CA ASP A 117 -19.34 -4.43 2.54
C ASP A 117 -18.50 -5.19 3.59
N GLN A 118 -18.98 -5.27 4.83
CA GLN A 118 -18.23 -5.83 5.96
C GLN A 118 -17.87 -7.31 5.78
N GLU A 119 -18.66 -8.07 5.01
CA GLU A 119 -18.42 -9.51 4.80
C GLU A 119 -17.37 -9.77 3.71
N LYS A 120 -17.11 -8.77 2.86
CA LYS A 120 -16.26 -8.88 1.66
C LYS A 120 -15.12 -7.87 1.64
N GLN A 121 -15.01 -7.04 2.68
CA GLN A 121 -13.93 -6.07 2.81
C GLN A 121 -12.59 -6.80 2.92
N LEU A 122 -11.57 -6.24 2.29
CA LEU A 122 -10.20 -6.70 2.40
C LEU A 122 -9.49 -5.91 3.50
N HIS A 123 -8.99 -6.60 4.51
CA HIS A 123 -8.15 -5.98 5.54
C HIS A 123 -6.75 -5.72 4.99
N ILE A 124 -6.33 -4.47 4.93
CA ILE A 124 -5.03 -4.08 4.36
C ILE A 124 -4.15 -3.39 5.40
N ARG A 125 -2.84 -3.49 5.18
CA ARG A 125 -1.83 -2.72 5.90
C ARG A 125 -0.93 -2.00 4.92
N VAL A 126 -0.78 -0.68 5.09
CA VAL A 126 0.16 0.13 4.32
C VAL A 126 1.33 0.51 5.23
N ILE A 127 2.53 0.15 4.84
CA ILE A 127 3.79 0.47 5.53
C ILE A 127 4.58 1.40 4.62
N THR A 128 5.00 2.56 5.11
CA THR A 128 5.76 3.51 4.30
C THR A 128 6.74 4.36 5.10
N GLU A 129 7.72 4.94 4.42
CA GLU A 129 8.77 5.78 5.03
C GLU A 129 8.32 7.21 5.32
N THR A 130 7.20 7.67 4.75
CA THR A 130 6.80 9.09 4.78
C THR A 130 5.40 9.27 5.37
N ALA A 131 5.21 10.33 6.15
CA ALA A 131 3.92 10.67 6.75
C ALA A 131 2.85 11.00 5.69
N TRP A 132 3.20 11.67 4.59
CA TRP A 132 2.20 12.08 3.60
C TRP A 132 1.59 10.92 2.82
N HIS A 133 2.37 9.88 2.49
CA HIS A 133 1.82 8.66 1.89
C HIS A 133 0.94 7.88 2.87
N ASN A 134 1.26 7.94 4.16
CA ASN A 134 0.43 7.37 5.21
C ASN A 134 -0.92 8.12 5.32
N LEU A 135 -0.90 9.45 5.24
CA LEU A 135 -2.11 10.30 5.14
C LEU A 135 -2.91 9.98 3.87
N PHE A 136 -2.25 9.76 2.73
CA PHE A 136 -2.92 9.33 1.51
C PHE A 136 -3.67 8.02 1.71
N ALA A 137 -3.03 7.00 2.30
CA ALA A 137 -3.67 5.72 2.59
C ALA A 137 -4.88 5.90 3.52
N ARG A 138 -4.74 6.71 4.58
CA ARG A 138 -5.81 7.04 5.53
C ARG A 138 -7.02 7.73 4.88
N ASN A 139 -6.77 8.57 3.88
CA ASN A 139 -7.82 9.27 3.14
C ASN A 139 -8.48 8.38 2.09
N MET A 140 -7.70 7.51 1.45
CA MET A 140 -8.16 6.73 0.31
C MET A 140 -8.88 5.44 0.72
N PHE A 141 -8.50 4.83 1.84
CA PHE A 141 -9.07 3.57 2.31
C PHE A 141 -9.99 3.78 3.52
N ILE A 142 -10.79 2.76 3.84
CA ILE A 142 -11.76 2.83 4.93
C ILE A 142 -11.02 2.71 6.26
N GLN A 143 -11.20 3.71 7.11
CA GLN A 143 -10.57 3.77 8.43
C GLN A 143 -11.27 2.80 9.41
N ILE A 144 -10.47 2.05 10.16
CA ILE A 144 -10.94 1.26 11.29
C ILE A 144 -10.99 2.20 12.50
N LYS A 145 -12.19 2.63 12.88
CA LYS A 145 -12.41 3.63 13.95
C LYS A 145 -12.40 3.03 15.36
N ASP A 146 -12.83 1.79 15.46
CA ASP A 146 -12.88 1.08 16.74
C ASP A 146 -11.47 0.61 17.13
N LEU A 147 -11.05 0.95 18.35
CA LEU A 147 -9.68 0.70 18.81
C LEU A 147 -9.41 -0.79 19.06
N ASP A 148 -10.42 -1.55 19.46
CA ASP A 148 -10.27 -2.99 19.70
C ASP A 148 -10.14 -3.75 18.37
N ASN A 149 -10.93 -3.37 17.36
CA ASN A 149 -10.77 -3.88 16.00
C ASN A 149 -9.40 -3.51 15.43
N LEU A 150 -8.91 -2.28 15.67
CA LEU A 150 -7.60 -1.84 15.22
C LEU A 150 -6.45 -2.58 15.93
N ALA A 151 -6.59 -2.86 17.23
CA ALA A 151 -5.64 -3.65 17.99
C ALA A 151 -5.58 -5.10 17.50
N ASN A 152 -6.73 -5.65 17.12
CA ASN A 152 -6.88 -7.03 16.66
C ASN A 152 -6.76 -7.21 15.14
N HIS A 153 -6.42 -6.14 14.41
CA HIS A 153 -6.31 -6.14 12.94
C HIS A 153 -5.31 -7.21 12.46
N VAL A 154 -5.74 -8.00 11.48
CA VAL A 154 -4.92 -9.00 10.78
C VAL A 154 -4.94 -8.66 9.30
N PRO A 155 -3.86 -8.14 8.72
CA PRO A 155 -3.86 -7.76 7.32
C PRO A 155 -3.90 -9.00 6.41
N GLU A 156 -4.88 -9.03 5.51
CA GLU A 156 -4.96 -9.99 4.41
C GLU A 156 -4.14 -9.57 3.20
N PHE A 157 -3.74 -8.30 3.10
CA PHE A 157 -2.78 -7.83 2.11
C PHE A 157 -1.93 -6.70 2.70
N THR A 158 -0.63 -6.75 2.44
CA THR A 158 0.30 -5.72 2.92
C THR A 158 0.93 -4.99 1.75
N ILE A 159 1.06 -3.67 1.88
CA ILE A 159 1.71 -2.79 0.91
C ILE A 159 2.94 -2.20 1.59
N ILE A 160 4.13 -2.56 1.12
CA ILE A 160 5.38 -1.93 1.54
C ILE A 160 5.76 -0.90 0.48
N HIS A 161 5.67 0.37 0.87
CA HIS A 161 5.87 1.52 0.01
C HIS A 161 7.14 2.30 0.43
N VAL A 162 8.21 2.12 -0.33
CA VAL A 162 9.55 2.68 -0.11
C VAL A 162 9.93 3.63 -1.26
N PRO A 163 9.31 4.81 -1.36
CA PRO A 163 9.42 5.67 -2.55
C PRO A 163 10.86 6.14 -2.82
N SER A 164 11.68 6.24 -1.75
CA SER A 164 13.08 6.65 -1.82
C SER A 164 14.03 5.51 -2.22
N PHE A 165 13.58 4.25 -2.21
CA PHE A 165 14.37 3.12 -2.64
C PHE A 165 14.23 2.95 -4.15
N GLN A 166 15.36 2.97 -4.86
CA GLN A 166 15.42 2.78 -6.30
C GLN A 166 15.87 1.35 -6.62
N ALA A 167 15.11 0.66 -7.48
CA ALA A 167 15.58 -0.58 -8.06
C ALA A 167 16.77 -0.32 -9.00
N VAL A 168 17.59 -1.34 -9.20
CA VAL A 168 18.68 -1.35 -10.17
C VAL A 168 18.31 -2.42 -11.21
N PRO A 169 17.89 -2.04 -12.43
CA PRO A 169 17.38 -2.98 -13.44
C PRO A 169 18.26 -4.21 -13.67
N SER A 170 19.57 -4.02 -13.72
CA SER A 170 20.55 -5.10 -13.94
C SER A 170 20.67 -6.09 -12.79
N ILE A 171 20.27 -5.70 -11.57
CA ILE A 171 20.34 -6.54 -10.36
C ILE A 171 18.95 -7.09 -10.03
N ASP A 172 17.93 -6.24 -10.07
CA ASP A 172 16.58 -6.56 -9.59
C ASP A 172 15.67 -7.13 -10.68
N GLY A 173 16.10 -7.08 -11.95
CA GLY A 173 15.28 -7.55 -13.08
C GLY A 173 14.06 -6.68 -13.35
N THR A 174 14.07 -5.42 -12.89
CA THR A 174 13.03 -4.42 -13.16
C THR A 174 13.27 -3.73 -14.52
N ASN A 175 12.26 -3.02 -15.01
CA ASN A 175 12.36 -2.25 -16.25
C ASN A 175 13.09 -0.91 -16.03
N SER A 176 12.92 -0.29 -14.87
CA SER A 176 13.58 0.96 -14.46
C SER A 176 13.87 0.93 -12.95
N GLU A 177 14.24 2.08 -12.39
CA GLU A 177 14.34 2.30 -10.95
C GLU A 177 13.00 2.18 -10.21
N VAL A 178 11.89 2.33 -10.92
CA VAL A 178 10.54 2.17 -10.40
C VAL A 178 10.14 0.70 -10.41
N PHE A 179 9.37 0.29 -9.40
CA PHE A 179 8.74 -1.02 -9.38
C PHE A 179 7.42 -0.99 -8.60
N VAL A 180 6.45 -1.74 -9.10
CA VAL A 180 5.19 -2.08 -8.43
C VAL A 180 4.99 -3.58 -8.62
N VAL A 181 5.43 -4.40 -7.65
CA VAL A 181 5.40 -5.86 -7.77
C VAL A 181 4.40 -6.46 -6.80
N VAL A 182 3.47 -7.26 -7.31
CA VAL A 182 2.43 -7.93 -6.52
C VAL A 182 2.73 -9.43 -6.44
N ASP A 183 2.77 -9.98 -5.23
CA ASP A 183 2.79 -11.42 -4.97
C ASP A 183 1.50 -11.83 -4.25
N TYR A 184 0.65 -12.61 -4.93
CA TYR A 184 -0.62 -13.06 -4.37
C TYR A 184 -0.45 -14.20 -3.36
N SER A 185 0.59 -15.03 -3.47
CA SER A 185 0.87 -16.09 -2.49
C SER A 185 1.32 -15.53 -1.16
N LYS A 186 2.13 -14.47 -1.20
CA LYS A 186 2.63 -13.77 -0.01
C LYS A 186 1.71 -12.64 0.45
N GLN A 187 0.64 -12.38 -0.31
CA GLN A 187 -0.32 -11.31 -0.06
C GLN A 187 0.37 -9.94 0.14
N LEU A 188 1.34 -9.65 -0.73
CA LEU A 188 2.29 -8.55 -0.57
C LEU A 188 2.40 -7.73 -1.85
N VAL A 189 2.39 -6.40 -1.71
CA VAL A 189 2.77 -5.45 -2.75
C VAL A 189 4.04 -4.72 -2.33
N LEU A 190 5.04 -4.70 -3.21
CA LEU A 190 6.23 -3.88 -3.08
C LEU A 190 6.15 -2.71 -4.06
N ILE A 191 6.35 -1.49 -3.55
CA ILE A 191 6.35 -0.26 -4.36
C ILE A 191 7.57 0.57 -4.00
N GLY A 192 8.34 1.01 -5.00
CA GLY A 192 9.48 1.90 -4.80
C GLY A 192 9.89 2.62 -6.08
N GLY A 193 10.83 3.55 -5.94
CA GLY A 193 11.35 4.41 -7.00
C GLY A 193 10.40 5.53 -7.43
N THR A 194 9.19 5.59 -6.87
CA THR A 194 8.16 6.56 -7.22
C THR A 194 7.47 7.12 -5.99
N TYR A 195 7.27 8.43 -5.97
CA TYR A 195 6.46 9.14 -4.97
C TYR A 195 5.00 9.31 -5.43
N TYR A 196 4.60 8.69 -6.55
CA TYR A 196 3.22 8.83 -7.03
C TYR A 196 2.27 7.92 -6.22
N ALA A 197 1.57 8.50 -5.26
CA ALA A 197 0.66 7.79 -4.35
C ALA A 197 -0.48 7.01 -5.06
N GLY A 198 -0.78 7.35 -6.31
CA GLY A 198 -1.74 6.60 -7.12
C GLY A 198 -1.35 5.13 -7.33
N GLU A 199 -0.06 4.76 -7.19
CA GLU A 199 0.36 3.36 -7.21
C GLU A 199 -0.15 2.57 -6.00
N ILE A 200 -0.21 3.19 -4.81
CA ILE A 200 -0.80 2.57 -3.61
C ILE A 200 -2.29 2.28 -3.85
N LYS A 201 -3.04 3.27 -4.36
CA LYS A 201 -4.47 3.09 -4.69
C LYS A 201 -4.68 1.98 -5.72
N LYS A 202 -3.91 2.04 -6.81
CA LYS A 202 -4.14 1.17 -7.97
C LYS A 202 -3.60 -0.25 -7.76
N SER A 203 -2.62 -0.45 -6.89
CA SER A 203 -2.22 -1.79 -6.47
C SER A 203 -3.32 -2.46 -5.65
N VAL A 204 -3.89 -1.79 -4.64
CA VAL A 204 -5.04 -2.32 -3.88
C VAL A 204 -6.24 -2.56 -4.78
N PHE A 205 -6.55 -1.63 -5.70
CA PHE A 205 -7.62 -1.85 -6.67
C PHE A 205 -7.34 -3.07 -7.56
N SER A 206 -6.10 -3.30 -7.98
CA SER A 206 -5.74 -4.49 -8.77
C SER A 206 -5.93 -5.78 -7.96
N VAL A 207 -5.58 -5.76 -6.67
CA VAL A 207 -5.81 -6.88 -5.75
C VAL A 207 -7.30 -7.17 -5.61
N LEU A 208 -8.15 -6.15 -5.46
CA LEU A 208 -9.60 -6.33 -5.41
C LEU A 208 -10.17 -6.89 -6.73
N ASN A 209 -9.67 -6.45 -7.88
CA ASN A 209 -10.08 -6.99 -9.18
C ASN A 209 -9.76 -8.48 -9.34
N TYR A 210 -8.74 -8.98 -8.62
CA TYR A 210 -8.41 -10.40 -8.60
C TYR A 210 -9.23 -11.16 -7.54
N LEU A 211 -9.26 -10.66 -6.31
CA LEU A 211 -9.84 -11.37 -5.17
C LEU A 211 -11.38 -11.38 -5.18
N LEU A 212 -12.04 -10.28 -5.53
CA LEU A 212 -13.51 -10.19 -5.45
C LEU A 212 -14.21 -11.17 -6.43
N PRO A 213 -13.82 -11.24 -7.71
CA PRO A 213 -14.43 -12.23 -8.62
C PRO A 213 -14.10 -13.66 -8.20
N LYS A 214 -12.85 -13.93 -7.80
CA LYS A 214 -12.38 -15.28 -7.48
C LYS A 214 -12.94 -15.84 -6.17
N LYS A 215 -12.98 -15.04 -5.10
CA LYS A 215 -13.40 -15.50 -3.77
C LYS A 215 -14.90 -15.33 -3.51
N HIS A 216 -15.52 -14.31 -4.10
CA HIS A 216 -16.89 -13.91 -3.73
C HIS A 216 -17.86 -13.85 -4.92
N SER A 217 -17.41 -14.18 -6.13
CA SER A 217 -18.20 -14.02 -7.36
C SER A 217 -18.77 -12.61 -7.51
N VAL A 218 -18.05 -11.59 -7.02
CA VAL A 218 -18.43 -10.18 -7.10
C VAL A 218 -17.74 -9.52 -8.28
N LEU A 219 -18.52 -8.83 -9.13
CA LEU A 219 -17.99 -7.99 -10.19
C LEU A 219 -17.24 -6.80 -9.60
N SER A 220 -15.94 -6.72 -9.85
CA SER A 220 -15.14 -5.53 -9.55
C SER A 220 -15.22 -4.54 -10.71
N MET A 221 -15.46 -3.27 -10.42
CA MET A 221 -15.69 -2.23 -11.43
C MET A 221 -14.77 -1.03 -11.22
N HIS A 222 -14.31 -0.43 -12.32
CA HIS A 222 -13.66 0.88 -12.32
C HIS A 222 -14.68 1.93 -12.77
N CYS A 223 -15.61 2.27 -11.88
CA CYS A 223 -16.68 3.24 -12.13
C CYS A 223 -16.87 4.16 -10.91
N SER A 224 -17.63 5.23 -11.11
CA SER A 224 -18.37 5.87 -10.02
C SER A 224 -19.73 5.20 -9.88
N ALA A 225 -20.41 5.46 -8.76
CA ALA A 225 -21.82 5.14 -8.59
C ALA A 225 -22.47 6.24 -7.74
N ASN A 226 -23.71 6.58 -8.05
CA ASN A 226 -24.56 7.41 -7.20
C ASN A 226 -25.96 6.78 -7.09
N ILE A 227 -26.77 7.26 -6.14
CA ILE A 227 -28.15 6.80 -5.94
C ILE A 227 -29.07 8.01 -5.85
N GLY A 228 -30.15 7.99 -6.63
CA GLY A 228 -31.21 8.99 -6.57
C GLY A 228 -32.05 8.88 -5.29
N SER A 229 -32.90 9.88 -5.05
CA SER A 229 -33.84 9.84 -3.91
C SER A 229 -34.78 8.64 -3.96
N ASP A 230 -35.04 8.13 -5.17
CA ASP A 230 -35.99 7.05 -5.43
C ASP A 230 -35.30 5.68 -5.42
N GLY A 231 -34.00 5.62 -5.12
CA GLY A 231 -33.22 4.39 -4.98
C GLY A 231 -32.63 3.86 -6.30
N ASP A 232 -32.78 4.58 -7.40
CA ASP A 232 -32.19 4.27 -8.71
C ASP A 232 -30.70 4.62 -8.75
N SER A 233 -29.89 3.79 -9.39
CA SER A 233 -28.43 3.96 -9.46
C SER A 233 -27.95 4.29 -10.88
N ALA A 234 -26.95 5.17 -10.97
CA ALA A 234 -26.24 5.53 -12.22
C ALA A 234 -24.73 5.34 -12.10
#